data_AF-A0A6A3HJ24-F1
#
_entry.id   AF-A0A6A3HJ24-F1
#
_cell.length_a   1.000
_cell.length_b   1.000
_cell.length_c   1.000
_cell.angle_alpha   90.00
_cell.angle_beta   90.00
_cell.angle_gamma   90.00
#
_symmetry.space_group_name_H-M   'P 1'
#
loop_
_entity.id
_entity.type
_entity.pdbx_description
1 polymer ?
#
loop_
_entity_poly.entity_id
_entity_poly.type
_entity_poly.pdbx_seq_one_letter_code
_entity_poly.pdbx_strand_id
1 'polypeptide(L)'
;MVDGIPCILDAPSDHVCAGCCMGKIGEDNFPRNSEKVVNSADLIHSDVLGPIQTKTPGSCAYAVTFIDDFSRHVTVYLMKKKAEVLEKFKMFKADMETITGRKLKPIRSDNGGEYTV
;
A
#
# COMPACT_ATOMS: atom_id res chain seq x y z
N MET A 1 -51.44 7.00 -9.22
CA MET A 1 -51.14 6.26 -10.47
C MET A 1 -50.43 7.26 -11.36
N VAL A 2 -49.12 7.12 -11.56
CA VAL A 2 -48.36 7.95 -12.50
C VAL A 2 -48.26 7.16 -13.80
N ASP A 3 -48.98 7.61 -14.80
CA ASP A 3 -48.81 7.20 -16.19
C ASP A 3 -47.69 8.07 -16.76
N GLY A 4 -46.59 7.45 -17.23
CA GLY A 4 -45.51 8.24 -17.83
C GLY A 4 -44.11 7.61 -17.88
N ILE A 5 -43.92 6.36 -17.41
CA ILE A 5 -42.68 5.64 -17.69
C ILE A 5 -42.88 4.91 -19.03
N PRO A 6 -42.17 5.29 -20.10
CA PRO A 6 -42.21 4.51 -21.33
C PRO A 6 -41.64 3.11 -21.02
N CYS A 7 -42.44 2.08 -21.30
CA CYS A 7 -41.97 0.71 -21.30
C CYS A 7 -40.84 0.62 -22.33
N ILE A 8 -39.61 0.49 -21.87
CA ILE A 8 -38.47 0.18 -22.73
C ILE A 8 -38.77 -1.23 -23.24
N LEU A 9 -39.24 -1.34 -24.50
CA LEU A 9 -39.37 -2.63 -25.15
C LEU A 9 -37.96 -3.21 -25.22
N ASP A 10 -37.72 -4.29 -24.47
CA ASP A 10 -36.53 -5.12 -24.54
C ASP A 10 -36.52 -5.88 -25.88
N ALA A 11 -36.36 -5.15 -26.98
CA ALA A 11 -35.75 -5.74 -28.16
C ALA A 11 -34.24 -5.85 -27.86
N PRO A 12 -33.60 -7.02 -28.02
CA PRO A 12 -32.17 -7.12 -27.84
C PRO A 12 -31.49 -6.37 -28.99
N SER A 13 -31.25 -5.07 -28.80
CA SER A 13 -30.30 -4.34 -29.62
C SER A 13 -28.92 -4.59 -29.02
N ASP A 14 -27.97 -5.08 -29.83
CA ASP A 14 -26.53 -5.17 -29.50
C ASP A 14 -25.87 -3.79 -29.23
N HIS A 15 -26.68 -2.74 -29.11
CA HIS A 15 -26.26 -1.38 -28.86
C HIS A 15 -26.13 -1.13 -27.36
N VAL A 16 -24.91 -1.30 -26.84
CA VAL A 16 -24.56 -0.80 -25.51
C VAL A 16 -24.44 0.72 -25.58
N CYS A 17 -25.26 1.42 -24.79
CA CYS A 17 -25.22 2.88 -24.66
C CYS A 17 -23.85 3.34 -24.12
N ALA A 18 -23.29 4.43 -24.68
CA ALA A 18 -21.99 4.97 -24.25
C ALA A 18 -21.95 5.30 -22.74
N GLY A 19 -23.06 5.80 -22.19
CA GLY A 19 -23.20 6.04 -20.74
C GLY A 19 -23.19 4.74 -19.93
N CYS A 20 -23.77 3.65 -20.45
CA CYS A 20 -23.69 2.33 -19.82
C CYS A 20 -22.28 1.73 -19.92
N CYS A 21 -21.56 1.93 -21.02
CA CYS A 21 -20.15 1.54 -21.13
C CYS A 21 -19.33 2.28 -20.07
N MET A 22 -19.41 3.61 -20.01
CA MET A 22 -18.64 4.39 -19.04
C MET A 22 -19.02 4.10 -17.59
N GLY A 23 -20.31 3.88 -17.30
CA GLY A 23 -20.80 3.58 -15.95
C GLY A 23 -20.54 2.14 -15.48
N LYS A 24 -20.24 1.21 -16.39
CA LYS A 24 -19.94 -0.20 -16.09
C LYS A 24 -18.56 -0.64 -16.58
N ILE A 25 -17.65 0.30 -16.87
CA ILE A 25 -16.25 -0.04 -17.12
C ILE A 25 -15.70 -0.71 -15.86
N GLY A 26 -15.51 -2.02 -15.96
CA GLY A 26 -14.64 -2.77 -15.07
C GLY A 26 -13.26 -2.76 -15.69
N GLU A 27 -12.24 -2.58 -14.87
CA GLU A 27 -10.87 -2.78 -15.32
C GLU A 27 -10.64 -4.29 -15.51
N ASP A 28 -10.06 -4.69 -16.64
CA ASP A 28 -9.62 -6.07 -16.83
C ASP A 28 -8.60 -6.43 -15.73
N ASN A 29 -8.49 -7.72 -15.40
CA ASN A 29 -7.50 -8.17 -14.43
C ASN A 29 -6.11 -7.69 -14.84
N PHE A 30 -5.49 -6.87 -13.99
CA PHE A 30 -4.11 -6.48 -14.18
C PHE A 30 -3.24 -7.73 -14.36
N PRO A 31 -2.34 -7.75 -15.36
CA PRO A 31 -1.42 -8.86 -15.53
C PRO A 31 -0.62 -9.02 -14.23
N ARG A 32 -0.72 -10.20 -13.61
CA ARG A 32 0.05 -10.53 -12.41
C ARG A 32 1.51 -10.74 -12.79
N ASN A 33 2.25 -9.65 -12.99
CA ASN A 33 3.70 -9.68 -12.94
C ASN A 33 4.12 -9.69 -11.47
N SER A 34 3.95 -10.82 -10.78
CA SER A 34 4.64 -11.01 -9.52
C SER A 34 6.09 -11.32 -9.84
N GLU A 35 6.95 -10.30 -9.83
CA GLU A 35 8.36 -10.54 -9.59
C GLU A 35 8.44 -11.33 -8.29
N LYS A 36 8.73 -12.63 -8.39
CA LYS A 36 8.82 -13.48 -7.22
C LYS A 36 10.01 -13.00 -6.42
N VAL A 37 9.74 -12.45 -5.24
CA VAL A 37 10.77 -12.16 -4.25
C VAL A 37 11.39 -13.50 -3.87
N VAL A 38 12.66 -13.68 -4.20
CA VAL A 38 13.34 -14.99 -4.08
C VAL A 38 13.90 -15.18 -2.68
N ASN A 39 14.24 -14.08 -2.00
CA ASN A 39 14.94 -14.12 -0.72
C ASN A 39 14.48 -13.02 0.24
N SER A 40 14.75 -13.21 1.54
CA SER A 40 14.68 -12.13 2.53
C SER A 40 15.56 -10.95 2.18
N ALA A 41 15.08 -9.75 2.51
CA ALA A 41 15.68 -8.45 2.22
C ALA A 41 15.78 -8.07 0.73
N ASP A 42 15.14 -8.85 -0.16
CA ASP A 42 15.04 -8.52 -1.59
C ASP A 42 14.03 -7.41 -1.87
N LEU A 43 12.94 -7.35 -1.10
CA LEU A 43 11.90 -6.33 -1.21
C LEU A 43 11.31 -6.05 0.17
N ILE A 44 11.50 -4.82 0.65
CA ILE A 44 10.89 -4.34 1.89
C ILE A 44 9.78 -3.35 1.54
N HIS A 45 8.58 -3.59 2.04
CA HIS A 45 7.51 -2.60 2.02
C HIS A 45 7.55 -1.76 3.28
N SER A 46 7.36 -0.45 3.15
CA SER A 46 7.28 0.44 4.30
C SER A 46 6.10 1.36 4.21
N ASP A 47 5.47 1.58 5.37
CA ASP A 47 4.32 2.43 5.53
C ASP A 47 4.37 3.16 6.87
N VAL A 48 3.85 4.39 6.88
CA VAL A 48 3.83 5.25 8.07
C VAL A 48 2.39 5.50 8.50
N LEU A 49 2.10 5.05 9.71
CA LEU A 49 0.84 5.25 10.39
C LEU A 49 0.89 6.52 11.24
N GLY A 50 -0.04 7.45 11.05
CA GLY A 50 -0.32 8.52 12.03
C GLY A 50 -0.83 9.84 11.45
N PRO A 51 -1.25 10.80 12.29
CA PRO A 51 -1.19 10.78 13.76
C PRO A 51 -2.29 9.93 14.41
N ILE A 52 -1.91 9.10 15.39
CA ILE A 52 -2.83 8.26 16.17
C ILE A 52 -3.46 9.11 17.28
N GLN A 53 -4.79 9.00 17.47
CA GLN A 53 -5.54 9.79 18.45
C GLN A 53 -5.05 9.55 19.89
N THR A 54 -4.87 8.29 20.25
CA THR A 54 -4.34 7.89 21.56
C THR A 54 -2.84 7.73 21.47
N LYS A 55 -2.10 8.63 22.10
CA LYS A 55 -0.65 8.52 22.19
C LYS A 55 -0.25 7.33 23.05
N THR A 56 0.86 6.69 22.69
CA THR A 56 1.43 5.63 23.52
C THR A 56 2.00 6.21 24.83
N PRO A 57 2.31 5.36 25.84
CA PRO A 57 2.98 5.80 27.08
C PRO A 57 4.33 6.52 26.90
N GLY A 58 4.88 6.61 25.68
CA GLY A 58 6.07 7.40 25.33
C GLY A 58 5.77 8.73 24.63
N SER A 59 4.50 9.15 24.55
CA SER A 59 4.04 10.28 23.72
C SER A 59 4.30 10.11 22.22
N CYS A 60 4.39 8.87 21.73
CA CYS A 60 4.50 8.59 20.29
C CYS A 60 3.12 8.69 19.65
N ALA A 61 3.05 9.35 18.49
CA ALA A 61 1.82 9.57 17.73
C ALA A 61 1.90 8.96 16.32
N TYR A 62 3.07 8.47 15.92
CA TYR A 62 3.30 7.85 14.63
C TYR A 62 3.96 6.47 14.82
N ALA A 63 3.82 5.61 13.83
CA ALA A 63 4.55 4.36 13.74
C ALA A 63 4.99 4.14 12.29
N VAL A 64 6.19 3.60 12.10
CA VAL A 64 6.63 3.12 10.78
C VAL A 64 6.72 1.61 10.82
N THR A 65 6.22 0.98 9.77
CA THR A 65 6.32 -0.46 9.56
C THR A 65 7.31 -0.75 8.44
N PHE A 66 8.08 -1.81 8.61
CA PHE A 66 8.93 -2.40 7.58
C PHE A 66 8.58 -3.88 7.46
N ILE A 67 8.13 -4.29 6.28
CA ILE A 67 7.62 -5.62 6.01
C ILE A 67 8.50 -6.26 4.95
N ASP A 68 9.17 -7.36 5.30
CA ASP A 68 9.88 -8.18 4.31
C ASP A 68 8.89 -9.01 3.51
N ASP A 69 8.87 -8.85 2.18
CA ASP A 69 7.88 -9.51 1.34
C ASP A 69 8.06 -11.05 1.31
N PHE A 70 9.31 -11.52 1.41
CA PHE A 70 9.62 -12.94 1.39
C PHE A 70 9.23 -13.65 2.69
N SER A 71 9.77 -13.20 3.83
CA SER A 71 9.54 -13.84 5.13
C SER A 71 8.25 -13.42 5.82
N ARG A 72 7.59 -12.35 5.32
CA ARG A 72 6.48 -11.68 6.00
C ARG A 72 6.83 -11.15 7.39
N HIS A 73 8.12 -11.03 7.70
CA HIS A 73 8.57 -10.43 8.96
C HIS A 73 8.21 -8.94 8.98
N VAL A 74 7.59 -8.51 10.08
CA VAL A 74 7.16 -7.13 10.28
C VAL A 74 7.95 -6.53 11.45
N THR A 75 8.65 -5.44 11.18
CA THR A 75 9.31 -4.63 12.20
C THR A 75 8.57 -3.30 12.33
N VAL A 76 8.22 -2.92 13.56
CA VAL A 76 7.47 -1.69 13.85
C VAL A 76 8.28 -0.80 14.78
N TYR A 77 8.43 0.47 14.40
CA TYR A 77 9.04 1.48 15.26
C TYR A 77 8.05 2.58 15.59
N LEU A 78 7.92 2.90 16.88
CA LEU A 78 7.12 4.02 17.37
C LEU A 78 7.90 5.33 17.26
N MET A 79 7.23 6.41 16.85
CA MET A 79 7.83 7.71 16.60
C MET A 79 6.97 8.84 17.19
N LYS A 80 7.62 9.91 17.65
CA LYS A 80 6.92 11.12 18.12
C LYS A 80 6.59 12.06 16.97
N LYS A 81 7.48 12.11 15.96
CA LYS A 81 7.36 12.93 14.77
C LYS A 81 7.56 12.09 13.52
N LYS A 82 6.85 12.47 12.46
CA LYS A 82 6.96 11.92 11.10
C LYS A 82 8.40 11.99 10.54
N ALA A 83 9.16 13.00 10.93
CA ALA A 83 10.57 13.17 10.52
C ALA A 83 11.55 12.11 11.08
N GLU A 84 11.14 11.26 12.04
CA GLU A 84 12.00 10.23 12.63
C GLU A 84 12.14 8.98 11.73
N VAL A 85 11.38 8.88 10.64
CA VAL A 85 11.36 7.70 9.73
C VAL A 85 12.74 7.32 9.25
N LEU A 86 13.56 8.29 8.83
CA LEU A 86 14.91 8.04 8.32
C LEU A 86 15.83 7.45 9.40
N GLU A 87 15.69 7.89 10.65
CA GLU A 87 16.45 7.34 11.78
C GLU A 87 16.06 5.88 12.02
N LYS A 88 14.74 5.60 12.06
CA LYS A 88 14.24 4.24 12.26
C LYS A 88 14.59 3.30 11.11
N PHE A 89 14.62 3.81 9.88
CA PHE A 89 15.08 3.05 8.72
C PHE A 89 16.55 2.64 8.84
N LYS A 90 17.44 3.52 9.33
CA LYS A 90 18.86 3.17 9.53
C LYS A 90 19.03 2.07 10.55
N MET A 91 18.26 2.11 11.65
CA MET A 91 18.25 1.05 12.66
C MET A 91 17.78 -0.27 12.05
N PHE A 92 16.63 -0.25 11.37
CA PHE A 92 16.06 -1.41 10.68
C PHE A 92 17.05 -2.04 9.70
N LYS A 93 17.72 -1.22 8.89
CA LYS A 93 18.71 -1.70 7.93
C LYS A 93 19.86 -2.44 8.63
N ALA A 94 20.42 -1.85 9.68
CA ALA A 94 21.52 -2.48 10.42
C ALA A 94 21.08 -3.81 11.06
N ASP A 95 19.88 -3.85 11.63
CA ASP A 95 19.32 -5.06 12.24
C ASP A 95 19.10 -6.15 11.18
N MET A 96 18.46 -5.82 10.05
CA MET A 96 18.19 -6.76 8.97
C MET A 96 19.46 -7.30 8.32
N GLU A 97 20.46 -6.45 8.06
CA GLU A 97 21.73 -6.87 7.48
C GLU A 97 22.50 -7.79 8.45
N THR A 98 22.39 -7.54 9.75
CA THR A 98 22.98 -8.40 10.79
C THR A 98 22.27 -9.76 10.90
N ILE A 99 20.94 -9.78 10.88
CA ILE A 99 20.14 -11.00 11.01
C ILE A 99 20.26 -11.89 9.77
N THR A 100 20.17 -11.29 8.58
CA THR A 100 20.15 -12.04 7.32
C THR A 100 21.55 -12.30 6.75
N GLY A 101 22.56 -11.56 7.20
CA GLY A 101 23.91 -11.56 6.61
C GLY A 101 23.94 -11.02 5.17
N ARG A 102 22.86 -10.39 4.71
CA ARG A 102 22.68 -9.92 3.34
C ARG A 102 22.44 -8.42 3.34
N LYS A 103 22.90 -7.76 2.27
CA LYS A 103 22.61 -6.34 2.07
C LYS A 103 21.16 -6.14 1.68
N LEU A 104 20.54 -5.12 2.26
CA LEU A 104 19.17 -4.73 1.93
C LEU A 104 19.13 -4.20 0.48
N LYS A 105 18.21 -4.72 -0.35
CA LYS A 105 17.99 -4.22 -1.72
C LYS A 105 17.03 -3.00 -1.68
N PRO A 106 16.12 -2.72 -2.64
CA PRO A 106 15.30 -1.52 -2.54
C PRO A 106 14.16 -1.66 -1.52
N ILE A 107 13.80 -0.52 -0.93
CA ILE A 107 12.57 -0.33 -0.17
C ILE A 107 11.49 0.23 -1.09
N ARG A 108 10.25 -0.21 -0.91
CA ARG A 108 9.06 0.29 -1.59
C ARG A 108 8.18 1.01 -0.58
N SER A 109 8.01 2.30 -0.77
CA SER A 109 7.08 3.15 -0.04
C SER A 109 5.89 3.53 -0.92
N ASP A 110 4.84 4.09 -0.33
CA ASP A 110 3.66 4.64 -0.99
C ASP A 110 3.91 6.00 -1.70
N ASN A 111 5.18 6.39 -1.86
CA ASN A 111 5.63 7.73 -2.28
C ASN A 111 5.20 8.88 -1.36
N GLY A 112 4.95 8.62 -0.07
CA GLY A 112 4.82 9.67 0.92
C GLY A 112 6.05 10.60 0.94
N GLY A 113 5.83 11.91 1.12
CA GLY A 113 6.90 12.93 1.14
C GLY A 113 7.96 12.75 2.25
N GLU A 114 7.80 11.77 3.12
CA GLU A 114 8.74 11.37 4.16
C GLU A 114 10.01 10.73 3.61
N TYR A 115 9.87 10.13 2.43
CA TYR A 115 10.92 9.39 1.74
C TYR A 115 11.52 10.21 0.58
N THR A 116 11.04 11.44 0.37
CA THR A 116 11.53 12.34 -0.69
C THR A 116 12.30 13.49 -0.03
N VAL A 117 13.62 13.50 -0.19
CA VAL A 117 14.51 14.60 0.26
C VAL A 117 14.61 15.66 -0.82
#